data_AF-A0A2V9I191-F1
#
_entry.id   AF-A0A2V9I191-F1
#
_cell.length_a   1.000
_cell.length_b   1.000
_cell.length_c   1.000
_cell.angle_alpha   90.00
_cell.angle_beta   90.00
_cell.angle_gamma   90.00
#
_symmetry.space_group_name_H-M   'P 1'
#
loop_
_entity.id
_entity.type
_entity.pdbx_description
1 polymer ?
#
loop_
_entity_poly.entity_id
_entity_poly.type
_entity_poly.pdbx_seq_one_letter_code
_entity_poly.pdbx_strand_id
1 'polypeptide(L)'
;VPRYPELHGAERFSGPAFHSSTWDYSVDLDGKNVAVVGTGASAIQFVPQIAPRVGKLYLFQRTPPWIVPRLDFAITDKWKRRFRAGPSGNISSGARNFASSVFSAIRPSARKSRTLPAAISRAGSKIPNCAPR
;
A
#
# COMPACT_ATOMS: atom_id res chain seq x y z
N VAL A 1 21.93 4.95 -1.98
CA VAL A 1 22.44 3.74 -1.28
C VAL A 1 21.32 3.22 -0.37
N PRO A 2 21.06 1.90 -0.32
CA PRO A 2 20.01 1.32 0.52
C PRO A 2 20.27 1.55 2.02
N ARG A 3 19.21 1.69 2.83
CA ARG A 3 19.34 1.80 4.29
C ARG A 3 18.76 0.55 4.94
N TYR A 4 19.64 -0.29 5.46
CA TYR A 4 19.25 -1.47 6.22
C TYR A 4 18.96 -1.06 7.68
N PRO A 5 17.82 -1.50 8.26
CA PRO A 5 17.59 -1.34 9.68
C PRO A 5 18.51 -2.27 10.48
N GLU A 6 19.03 -1.77 11.60
CA GLU A 6 19.72 -2.61 12.57
C GLU A 6 18.68 -3.45 13.31
N LEU A 7 18.73 -4.76 13.07
CA LEU A 7 17.83 -5.74 13.66
C LEU A 7 18.70 -6.75 14.41
N HIS A 8 18.63 -6.73 15.75
CA HIS A 8 19.35 -7.69 16.57
C HIS A 8 18.94 -9.13 16.20
N GLY A 9 19.91 -9.97 15.82
CA GLY A 9 19.65 -11.35 15.44
C GLY A 9 19.30 -11.55 13.96
N ALA A 10 19.28 -10.50 13.14
CA ALA A 10 19.02 -10.63 11.70
C ALA A 10 20.07 -11.49 10.99
N GLU A 11 21.31 -11.51 11.50
CA GLU A 11 22.39 -12.36 11.00
C GLU A 11 22.12 -13.87 11.17
N ARG A 12 21.16 -14.25 12.03
CA ARG A 12 20.78 -15.65 12.25
C ARG A 12 19.69 -16.12 11.29
N PHE A 13 19.15 -15.21 10.48
CA PHE A 13 18.12 -15.55 9.50
C PHE A 13 18.74 -16.36 8.35
N SER A 14 18.30 -17.60 8.18
CA SER A 14 18.82 -18.52 7.16
C SER A 14 18.10 -18.41 5.81
N GLY A 15 17.04 -17.60 5.72
CA GLY A 15 16.30 -17.38 4.48
C GLY A 15 16.87 -16.25 3.62
N PRO A 16 16.38 -16.09 2.38
CA PRO A 16 16.77 -14.96 1.54
C PRO A 16 16.31 -13.63 2.14
N ALA A 17 17.23 -12.66 2.21
CA ALA A 17 16.95 -11.31 2.69
C ALA A 17 17.62 -10.27 1.79
N PHE A 18 16.84 -9.31 1.28
CA PHE A 18 17.32 -8.27 0.39
C PHE A 18 16.51 -6.97 0.56
N HIS A 19 17.09 -5.83 0.19
CA HIS A 19 16.41 -4.54 0.21
C HIS A 19 15.61 -4.31 -1.08
N SER A 20 14.46 -3.64 -0.98
CA SER A 20 13.57 -3.37 -2.14
C SER A 20 14.24 -2.61 -3.30
N SER A 21 15.29 -1.83 -3.03
CA SER A 21 16.08 -1.11 -4.05
C SER A 21 17.13 -1.97 -4.76
N THR A 22 17.44 -3.15 -4.23
CA THR A 22 18.39 -4.12 -4.76
C THR A 22 17.69 -5.47 -4.79
N TRP A 23 16.59 -5.52 -5.55
CA TRP A 23 15.71 -6.67 -5.60
C TRP A 23 16.43 -7.87 -6.20
N ASP A 24 16.37 -9.02 -5.53
CA ASP A 24 16.93 -10.27 -6.01
C ASP A 24 15.85 -11.07 -6.76
N TYR A 25 16.00 -11.18 -8.07
CA TYR A 25 15.07 -11.89 -8.95
C TYR A 25 15.29 -13.41 -8.97
N SER A 26 16.36 -13.92 -8.35
CA SER A 26 16.59 -15.36 -8.23
C SER A 26 15.71 -16.02 -7.16
N VAL A 27 15.13 -15.22 -6.26
CA VAL A 27 14.27 -15.68 -5.17
C VAL A 27 12.82 -15.77 -5.65
N ASP A 28 12.32 -17.00 -5.80
CA ASP A 28 10.88 -17.23 -5.94
C ASP A 28 10.16 -16.96 -4.62
N LEU A 29 9.03 -16.27 -4.66
CA LEU A 29 8.23 -15.89 -3.49
C LEU A 29 6.96 -16.75 -3.34
N ASP A 30 6.62 -17.56 -4.34
CA ASP A 30 5.35 -18.29 -4.38
C ASP A 30 5.25 -19.29 -3.22
N GLY A 31 4.14 -19.23 -2.49
CA GLY A 31 3.88 -20.09 -1.33
C GLY A 31 4.78 -19.85 -0.09
N LYS A 32 5.79 -18.97 -0.16
CA LYS A 32 6.69 -18.70 0.96
C LYS A 32 6.05 -17.82 2.03
N ASN A 33 6.57 -17.90 3.25
CA ASN A 33 6.26 -16.93 4.30
C ASN A 33 7.22 -15.75 4.16
N VAL A 34 6.68 -14.57 3.87
CA VAL A 34 7.46 -13.37 3.56
C VAL A 34 7.22 -12.31 4.62
N ALA A 35 8.30 -11.74 5.15
CA ALA A 35 8.30 -10.62 6.07
C ALA A 35 8.76 -9.35 5.34
N VAL A 36 7.96 -8.29 5.40
CA VAL A 36 8.29 -6.98 4.84
C VAL A 36 8.46 -5.99 5.98
N VAL A 37 9.64 -5.41 6.08
CA VAL A 37 9.96 -4.40 7.10
C VAL A 37 9.87 -3.01 6.49
N GLY A 38 8.89 -2.23 6.94
CA GLY A 38 8.63 -0.88 6.46
C GLY A 38 7.43 -0.78 5.52
N THR A 39 6.73 0.35 5.63
CA THR A 39 5.48 0.66 4.89
C THR A 39 5.63 1.92 4.03
N GLY A 40 6.84 2.20 3.54
CA GLY A 40 7.11 3.35 2.67
C GLY A 40 6.53 3.19 1.26
N ALA A 41 6.83 4.17 0.39
CA ALA A 41 6.36 4.18 -1.00
C ALA A 41 6.70 2.89 -1.76
N SER A 42 7.91 2.35 -1.58
CA SER A 42 8.33 1.10 -2.22
C SER A 42 7.44 -0.08 -1.81
N ALA A 43 7.13 -0.21 -0.52
CA ALA A 43 6.27 -1.29 -0.02
C ALA A 43 4.86 -1.20 -0.64
N ILE A 44 4.28 0.00 -0.72
CA ILE A 44 2.96 0.22 -1.34
C ILE A 44 2.93 -0.24 -2.81
N GLN A 45 4.06 -0.21 -3.51
CA GLN A 45 4.15 -0.62 -4.91
C GLN A 45 4.24 -2.15 -5.07
N PHE A 46 5.15 -2.82 -4.36
CA PHE A 46 5.38 -4.26 -4.56
C PHE A 46 4.52 -5.17 -3.68
N VAL A 47 4.15 -4.74 -2.47
CA VAL A 47 3.38 -5.58 -1.53
C VAL A 47 2.07 -6.08 -2.15
N PRO A 48 1.26 -5.24 -2.83
CA PRO A 48 0.04 -5.71 -3.47
C PRO A 48 0.27 -6.77 -4.57
N GLN A 49 1.44 -6.76 -5.20
CA GLN A 49 1.80 -7.69 -6.27
C GLN A 49 2.24 -9.06 -5.73
N ILE A 50 2.92 -9.09 -4.58
CA ILE A 50 3.39 -10.34 -3.96
C ILE A 50 2.35 -10.97 -3.02
N ALA A 51 1.48 -10.16 -2.42
CA ALA A 51 0.46 -10.62 -1.46
C ALA A 51 -0.40 -11.80 -1.94
N PRO A 52 -0.90 -11.85 -3.19
CA PRO A 52 -1.69 -13.00 -3.67
C PRO A 52 -0.85 -14.26 -3.98
N ARG A 53 0.48 -14.12 -4.06
CA ARG A 53 1.39 -15.20 -4.49
C ARG A 53 2.05 -15.92 -3.32
N VAL A 54 2.35 -15.19 -2.25
CA VAL A 54 3.01 -15.71 -1.06
C VAL A 54 2.05 -16.54 -0.20
N GLY A 55 2.58 -17.47 0.59
CA GLY A 55 1.77 -18.28 1.51
C GLY A 55 1.27 -17.46 2.70
N LYS A 56 2.17 -16.71 3.36
CA LYS A 56 1.82 -15.73 4.40
C LYS A 56 2.66 -14.48 4.25
N LEU A 57 2.01 -13.33 4.34
CA LEU A 57 2.68 -12.03 4.32
C LEU A 57 2.61 -11.37 5.70
N TYR A 58 3.77 -11.08 6.28
CA TYR A 58 3.91 -10.29 7.50
C TYR A 58 4.40 -8.89 7.16
N LEU A 59 3.62 -7.87 7.49
CA LEU A 59 3.98 -6.47 7.23
C LEU A 59 4.29 -5.76 8.55
N PHE A 60 5.55 -5.41 8.76
CA PHE A 60 6.01 -4.71 9.96
C PHE A 60 6.00 -3.20 9.71
N GLN A 61 5.10 -2.51 10.40
CA GLN A 61 4.90 -1.06 10.30
C GLN A 61 5.39 -0.35 11.57
N ARG A 62 6.23 0.67 11.39
CA ARG A 62 6.58 1.60 12.49
C ARG A 62 5.59 2.77 12.58
N THR A 63 5.34 3.43 11.45
CA THR A 63 4.43 4.57 11.35
C THR A 63 3.55 4.39 10.12
N PRO A 64 2.22 4.50 10.23
CA PRO A 64 1.34 4.36 9.07
C PRO A 64 1.53 5.52 8.10
N PRO A 65 1.70 5.26 6.79
CA PRO A 65 1.63 6.30 5.78
C PRO A 65 0.18 6.73 5.54
N TRP A 66 -0.02 7.99 5.14
CA TRP A 66 -1.28 8.44 4.56
C TRP A 66 -1.33 8.00 3.09
N ILE A 67 -2.36 7.23 2.71
CA ILE A 67 -2.50 6.69 1.36
C ILE A 67 -3.80 7.21 0.76
N VAL A 68 -3.70 7.72 -0.47
CA VAL A 68 -4.84 8.04 -1.32
C VAL A 68 -4.91 7.05 -2.48
N PRO A 69 -6.10 6.67 -2.97
CA PRO A 69 -6.23 5.82 -4.14
C PRO A 69 -5.49 6.42 -5.34
N ARG A 70 -4.59 5.64 -5.95
CA ARG A 70 -4.01 5.99 -7.24
C ARG A 70 -5.06 5.73 -8.30
N LEU A 71 -5.53 6.80 -8.95
CA LEU A 71 -6.40 6.69 -10.12
C LEU A 71 -5.52 6.35 -11.33
N ASP A 72 -5.22 5.07 -11.49
CA ASP A 72 -4.49 4.58 -12.66
C ASP A 72 -5.49 4.18 -13.75
N PHE A 73 -5.37 4.79 -14.92
CA PHE A 73 -6.25 4.55 -16.06
C PHE A 73 -5.44 4.48 -17.35
N ALA A 74 -5.85 3.56 -18.23
CA ALA A 74 -5.19 3.37 -19.51
C ALA A 74 -5.24 4.67 -20.34
N ILE A 75 -4.07 5.17 -20.71
CA ILE A 75 -3.95 6.35 -21.58
C ILE A 75 -4.33 5.92 -23.00
N THR A 76 -5.48 6.39 -23.49
CA THR A 76 -5.98 6.06 -24.83
C THR A 76 -5.11 6.65 -25.93
N ASP A 77 -5.15 6.09 -27.15
CA ASP A 77 -4.37 6.63 -28.27
C ASP A 77 -4.80 8.04 -28.66
N LYS A 78 -6.05 8.43 -28.40
CA LYS A 78 -6.52 9.81 -28.53
C LYS A 78 -5.75 10.73 -27.59
N TRP A 79 -5.60 10.36 -26.32
CA TRP A 79 -4.78 11.10 -25.36
C TRP A 79 -3.31 11.13 -25.78
N LYS A 80 -2.73 10.00 -26.20
CA LYS A 80 -1.33 9.95 -26.68
C LYS A 80 -1.09 10.85 -27.90
N ARG A 81 -2.02 10.90 -28.86
CA ARG A 81 -1.93 11.81 -30.02
C ARG A 81 -1.98 13.26 -29.58
N ARG A 82 -2.86 13.58 -28.62
CA ARG A 82 -3.02 14.94 -28.09
C ARG A 82 -1.79 15.41 -27.30
N PHE A 83 -1.16 14.54 -26.50
CA PHE A 83 0.10 14.86 -25.82
C PHE A 83 1.29 15.01 -26.78
N ARG A 84 1.32 14.25 -27.88
CA ARG A 84 2.37 14.36 -28.91
C ARG A 84 2.28 15.64 -29.76
N ALA A 85 1.08 16.21 -29.91
CA ALA A 85 0.86 17.42 -30.71
C ALA A 85 1.36 18.72 -30.04
N GLY A 86 2.01 18.64 -28.88
CA GLY A 86 2.58 19.78 -28.16
C GLY A 86 1.57 20.58 -27.33
N PRO A 87 2.03 21.60 -26.57
CA PRO A 87 1.21 22.38 -25.64
C PRO A 87 0.00 23.06 -26.30
N SER A 88 0.13 23.48 -27.55
CA SER A 88 -0.89 24.21 -28.31
C SER A 88 -2.11 23.35 -28.67
N GLY A 89 -1.96 22.02 -28.71
CA GLY A 89 -3.05 21.07 -28.96
C GLY A 89 -3.97 20.84 -27.75
N ASN A 90 -3.68 21.45 -26.59
CA ASN A 90 -4.29 21.12 -25.30
C ASN A 90 -5.22 22.18 -24.69
N ILE A 91 -5.52 23.30 -25.34
CA ILE A 91 -6.14 24.46 -24.67
C ILE A 91 -7.67 24.44 -24.47
N SER A 92 -8.43 23.45 -24.95
CA SER A 92 -9.90 23.57 -25.02
C SER A 92 -10.74 22.45 -24.42
N SER A 93 -10.24 21.59 -23.52
CA SER A 93 -11.14 20.62 -22.85
C SER A 93 -10.64 20.17 -21.48
N GLY A 94 -11.31 20.63 -20.41
CA GLY A 94 -11.46 19.78 -19.21
C GLY A 94 -10.88 20.27 -17.88
N ALA A 95 -10.65 21.56 -17.67
CA ALA A 95 -10.38 22.12 -16.34
C ALA A 95 -11.63 22.21 -15.43
N ARG A 96 -12.63 21.34 -15.60
CA ARG A 96 -13.83 21.28 -14.75
C ARG A 96 -14.00 19.84 -14.27
N ASN A 97 -13.96 19.67 -12.96
CA ASN A 97 -14.25 18.46 -12.16
C ASN A 97 -13.05 17.78 -11.46
N PHE A 98 -12.00 18.52 -11.08
CA PHE A 98 -10.98 17.99 -10.15
C PHE A 98 -11.41 18.09 -8.67
N ALA A 99 -12.40 18.93 -8.32
CA ALA A 99 -12.74 19.23 -6.93
C ALA A 99 -13.86 18.38 -6.29
N SER A 100 -14.69 17.65 -7.05
CA SER A 100 -15.89 16.99 -6.48
C SER A 100 -15.71 15.53 -6.08
N SER A 101 -14.73 14.80 -6.60
CA SER A 101 -14.58 13.36 -6.31
C SER A 101 -13.73 13.02 -5.09
N VAL A 102 -12.91 13.94 -4.57
CA VAL A 102 -12.07 13.67 -3.38
C VAL A 102 -12.88 13.78 -2.08
N PHE A 103 -13.93 14.62 -2.03
CA PHE A 103 -14.73 14.80 -0.82
C PHE A 103 -15.93 13.83 -0.70
N SER A 104 -16.44 13.29 -1.81
CA SER A 104 -17.58 12.37 -1.80
C SER A 104 -17.23 10.93 -1.36
N ALA A 105 -15.96 10.53 -1.44
CA ALA A 105 -15.50 9.21 -0.99
C ALA A 105 -15.18 9.15 0.52
N ILE A 106 -15.19 10.30 1.20
CA ILE A 106 -14.97 10.44 2.65
C ILE A 106 -16.30 10.85 3.32
N ARG A 107 -17.41 10.20 2.95
CA ARG A 107 -18.65 10.27 3.71
C ARG A 107 -18.86 8.92 4.41
N PRO A 108 -18.75 8.84 5.75
CA PRO A 108 -19.08 7.62 6.46
C PRO A 108 -20.61 7.49 6.44
N SER A 109 -21.14 6.73 5.48
CA SER A 109 -22.58 6.43 5.39
C SER A 109 -22.83 5.01 5.86
N ALA A 110 -23.32 4.92 7.10
CA ALA A 110 -24.17 3.87 7.66
C ALA A 110 -23.69 2.41 7.52
N ARG A 111 -23.00 1.95 8.57
CA ARG A 111 -23.04 0.56 9.05
C ARG A 111 -24.51 0.10 9.13
N LYS A 112 -25.01 -0.64 8.13
CA LYS A 112 -26.23 -1.46 8.28
C LYS A 112 -25.91 -2.53 9.34
N SER A 113 -26.41 -2.31 10.55
CA SER A 113 -26.40 -3.32 11.61
C SER A 113 -27.27 -4.50 11.18
N ARG A 114 -26.66 -5.51 10.58
CA ARG A 114 -27.28 -6.83 10.52
C ARG A 114 -27.08 -7.45 11.89
N THR A 115 -28.17 -7.45 12.65
CA THR A 115 -28.33 -8.10 13.94
C THR A 115 -27.76 -9.52 13.89
N LEU A 116 -26.72 -9.77 14.69
CA LEU A 116 -26.35 -11.10 15.15
C LEU A 116 -26.83 -11.19 16.60
N PRO A 117 -27.54 -12.26 16.99
CA PRO A 117 -28.04 -12.40 18.35
C PRO A 117 -26.89 -12.58 19.34
N ALA A 118 -27.17 -12.14 20.55
CA ALA A 118 -26.26 -12.04 21.67
C ALA A 118 -25.56 -13.35 22.04
N ALA A 119 -24.23 -13.29 22.15
CA ALA A 119 -23.42 -14.13 23.02
C ALA A 119 -22.27 -13.28 23.60
N ILE A 120 -22.53 -12.65 24.76
CA ILE A 120 -21.77 -12.81 26.02
C ILE A 120 -20.33 -13.36 25.80
N SER A 121 -19.20 -12.79 26.20
CA SER A 121 -18.84 -11.94 27.34
C SER A 121 -17.39 -11.43 27.20
N ARG A 122 -17.11 -10.25 27.76
CA ARG A 122 -15.85 -9.78 28.39
C ARG A 122 -14.50 -10.46 28.06
N ALA A 123 -13.61 -9.67 27.46
CA ALA A 123 -12.25 -9.34 27.96
C ALA A 123 -11.72 -8.23 27.03
N GLY A 124 -11.26 -7.06 27.46
CA GLY A 124 -10.42 -6.80 28.60
C GLY A 124 -9.05 -6.32 28.12
N SER A 125 -8.96 -5.01 27.80
CA SER A 125 -7.78 -4.17 28.01
C SER A 125 -6.54 -4.29 27.07
N LYS A 126 -5.98 -3.09 26.80
CA LYS A 126 -4.59 -2.75 26.44
C LYS A 126 -4.14 -2.94 24.99
N ILE A 127 -4.26 -1.86 24.21
CA ILE A 127 -3.28 -1.50 23.18
C ILE A 127 -2.35 -0.46 23.82
N PRO A 128 -1.11 -0.77 24.21
CA PRO A 128 -0.20 0.26 24.70
C PRO A 128 0.34 1.08 23.52
N ASN A 129 0.04 2.37 23.61
CA ASN A 129 0.53 3.47 22.80
C ASN A 129 2.06 3.54 22.86
N CYS A 130 2.76 3.32 21.75
CA CYS A 130 4.21 3.57 21.63
C CYS A 130 4.42 4.88 20.86
N ALA A 131 4.52 5.98 21.59
CA ALA A 131 5.11 7.24 21.11
C ALA A 131 6.56 7.33 21.65
N PRO A 132 7.53 7.78 20.84
CA PRO A 132 8.94 7.78 21.25
C PRO A 132 9.26 8.95 22.20
N ARG A 133 10.09 8.66 23.21
CA ARG A 133 10.88 9.66 23.94
C ARG A 133 12.15 9.97 23.15
#